data_AF-A0A937SR71-F1
#
_entry.id   AF-A0A937SR71-F1
#
_cell.length_a   1.000
_cell.length_b   1.000
_cell.length_c   1.000
_cell.angle_alpha   90.00
_cell.angle_beta   90.00
_cell.angle_gamma   90.00
#
_symmetry.space_group_name_H-M   'P 1'
#
loop_
_entity.id
_entity.type
_entity.pdbx_description
1 polymer ?
#
loop_
_entity_poly.entity_id
_entity_poly.type
_entity_poly.pdbx_seq_one_letter_code
_entity_poly.pdbx_strand_id
1 'polypeptide(L)'
;MLCFRRPSNRYCLRRSEVVPSFNNSDLGKNRWQFWIDRGGTFTDVVGRTPEGKILSHKLLSENPERYPDAALEGMRNLLGLKAEEPIPGAAIEAVKMGTTVATNALLERKGEPTVLVIT
;
A
#
# COMPACT_ATOMS: atom_id res chain seq x y z
N MET A 1 -1.27 30.07 -26.69
CA MET A 1 -0.50 30.74 -25.63
C MET A 1 -1.50 31.11 -24.54
N LEU A 2 -1.61 30.30 -23.49
CA LEU A 2 -2.53 30.53 -22.38
C LEU A 2 -1.69 30.63 -21.11
N CYS A 3 -1.71 31.80 -20.48
CA CYS A 3 -0.91 32.13 -19.32
C CYS A 3 -1.82 32.13 -18.09
N PHE A 4 -1.70 31.14 -17.21
CA PHE A 4 -2.34 31.18 -15.89
C PHE A 4 -1.45 31.98 -14.93
N ARG A 5 -1.95 33.12 -14.44
CA ARG A 5 -1.32 33.90 -13.36
C ARG A 5 -1.83 33.39 -12.00
N ARG A 6 -0.94 32.88 -11.15
CA ARG A 6 -1.05 33.03 -9.69
C ARG A 6 0.05 33.97 -9.20
N PRO A 7 -0.18 34.83 -8.20
CA PRO A 7 0.86 35.68 -7.66
C PRO A 7 1.80 34.83 -6.79
N SER A 8 3.11 35.14 -6.88
CA SER A 8 4.19 34.76 -5.95
C SER A 8 4.90 33.40 -6.04
N ASN A 9 5.17 32.85 -7.23
CA ASN A 9 6.55 32.44 -7.58
C ASN A 9 6.71 32.08 -9.07
N ARG A 10 7.85 32.45 -9.67
CA ARG A 10 8.16 32.30 -11.10
C ARG A 10 8.77 30.92 -11.40
N TYR A 11 8.16 30.17 -12.30
CA TYR A 11 8.86 29.18 -13.11
C TYR A 11 8.54 29.41 -14.59
N CYS A 12 9.58 29.68 -15.38
CA CYS A 12 9.50 29.86 -16.82
C CYS A 12 9.67 28.46 -17.46
N LEU A 13 8.57 27.82 -17.88
CA LEU A 13 8.64 26.51 -18.54
C LEU A 13 9.23 26.69 -19.95
N ARG A 14 10.46 26.20 -20.14
CA ARG A 14 11.06 26.02 -21.47
C ARG A 14 10.44 24.78 -22.14
N ARG A 15 10.12 24.94 -23.41
CA ARG A 15 9.26 24.08 -24.24
C ARG A 15 9.95 22.80 -24.75
N SER A 16 10.83 22.17 -23.99
CA SER A 16 11.63 21.02 -24.47
C SER A 16 12.08 20.04 -23.38
N GLU A 17 11.21 19.70 -22.42
CA GLU A 17 11.45 18.51 -21.60
C GLU A 17 10.79 17.32 -22.27
N VAL A 18 11.65 16.52 -22.92
CA VAL A 18 11.36 15.17 -23.37
C VAL A 18 10.79 14.40 -22.16
N VAL A 19 9.53 14.01 -22.24
CA VAL A 19 8.96 13.01 -21.33
C VAL A 19 9.83 11.75 -21.47
N PRO A 20 10.49 11.25 -20.42
CA PRO A 20 11.35 10.08 -20.57
C PRO A 20 10.51 8.91 -21.08
N SER A 21 10.91 8.34 -22.22
CA SER A 21 10.33 7.10 -22.75
C SER A 21 10.54 6.00 -21.72
N PHE A 22 9.46 5.52 -21.11
CA PHE A 22 9.49 4.36 -20.21
C PHE A 22 9.78 3.11 -21.04
N ASN A 23 10.99 2.56 -20.92
CA ASN A 23 11.31 1.24 -21.46
C ASN A 23 10.66 0.17 -20.58
N ASN A 24 9.81 -0.65 -21.20
CA ASN A 24 8.96 -1.66 -20.54
C ASN A 24 9.73 -2.95 -20.14
N SER A 25 11.02 -3.04 -20.48
CA SER A 25 11.80 -4.29 -20.37
C SER A 25 12.43 -4.57 -18.98
N ASP A 26 12.50 -3.58 -18.09
CA ASP A 26 13.02 -3.73 -16.71
C ASP A 26 11.94 -3.56 -15.62
N LEU A 27 10.69 -3.35 -16.03
CA LEU A 27 9.53 -3.11 -15.15
C LEU A 27 9.10 -4.34 -14.32
N GLY A 28 9.89 -5.40 -14.26
CA GLY A 28 9.58 -6.63 -13.50
C GLY A 28 10.56 -6.97 -12.37
N LYS A 29 11.60 -6.15 -12.10
CA LYS A 29 12.65 -6.53 -11.14
C LYS A 29 12.93 -5.56 -10.00
N ASN A 30 12.59 -4.27 -10.13
CA ASN A 30 13.00 -3.23 -9.18
C ASN A 30 11.82 -2.38 -8.66
N ARG A 31 10.73 -3.01 -8.26
CA ARG A 31 9.60 -2.32 -7.60
C ARG A 31 9.29 -3.00 -6.27
N TRP A 32 8.62 -2.26 -5.40
CA TRP A 32 8.22 -2.78 -4.11
C TRP A 32 7.19 -3.89 -4.26
N GLN A 33 7.32 -4.93 -3.45
CA GLN A 33 6.29 -5.95 -3.27
C GLN A 33 5.92 -6.04 -1.80
N PHE A 34 4.63 -6.10 -1.50
CA PHE A 34 4.13 -6.22 -0.14
C PHE A 34 3.33 -7.51 0.05
N TRP A 35 3.53 -8.15 1.19
CA TRP A 35 2.71 -9.22 1.73
C TRP A 35 2.20 -8.77 3.08
N ILE A 36 0.90 -8.79 3.25
CA ILE A 36 0.25 -8.29 4.45
C ILE A 36 -0.59 -9.44 5.00
N ASP A 37 -0.52 -9.67 6.30
CA ASP A 37 -1.41 -10.57 7.03
C ASP A 37 -2.15 -9.79 8.11
N ARG A 38 -3.44 -9.53 7.90
CA ARG A 38 -4.29 -8.84 8.88
C ARG A 38 -4.95 -9.87 9.77
N GLY A 39 -4.50 -9.93 11.03
CA GLY A 39 -5.13 -10.73 12.08
C GLY A 39 -6.03 -9.93 13.01
N GLY A 40 -6.50 -10.60 14.07
CA GLY A 40 -7.39 -9.99 15.06
C GLY A 40 -6.72 -8.92 15.90
N THR A 41 -5.54 -9.21 16.46
CA THR A 41 -4.81 -8.26 17.31
C THR A 41 -3.72 -7.49 16.57
N PHE A 42 -3.02 -8.15 15.65
CA PHE A 42 -1.89 -7.58 14.93
C PHE A 42 -2.03 -7.76 13.42
N THR A 43 -1.46 -6.81 12.70
CA THR A 43 -1.24 -6.86 11.26
C THR A 43 0.25 -6.92 11.01
N ASP A 44 0.67 -7.95 10.28
CA ASP A 44 2.05 -8.14 9.84
C ASP A 44 2.19 -7.65 8.40
N VAL A 45 3.16 -6.76 8.15
CA VAL A 45 3.45 -6.19 6.83
C VAL A 45 4.89 -6.53 6.49
N VAL A 46 5.08 -7.25 5.40
CA VAL A 46 6.39 -7.62 4.86
C VAL A 46 6.56 -6.92 3.51
N GLY A 47 7.64 -6.17 3.34
CA GLY A 47 8.00 -5.49 2.10
C GLY A 47 9.29 -6.04 1.54
N ARG A 48 9.32 -6.30 0.22
CA ARG A 48 10.55 -6.47 -0.54
C ARG A 48 10.86 -5.16 -1.26
N THR A 49 12.05 -4.61 -1.01
CA THR A 49 12.52 -3.39 -1.67
C THR A 49 12.87 -3.66 -3.14
N PRO A 50 12.98 -2.62 -3.98
CA PRO A 50 13.52 -2.73 -5.34
C PRO A 50 14.89 -3.42 -5.42
N GLU A 51 15.73 -3.26 -4.40
CA GLU A 51 17.06 -3.88 -4.27
C GLU A 51 16.98 -5.34 -3.79
N GLY A 52 15.78 -5.84 -3.50
CA GLY A 52 15.54 -7.21 -3.05
C GLY A 52 15.66 -7.42 -1.54
N LYS A 53 15.86 -6.37 -0.74
CA LYS A 53 15.90 -6.50 0.73
C LYS A 53 14.50 -6.79 1.27
N ILE A 54 14.41 -7.67 2.27
CA ILE A 54 13.16 -7.92 2.99
C ILE A 54 13.13 -7.07 4.26
N LEU A 55 12.03 -6.36 4.46
CA LEU A 55 11.72 -5.58 5.65
C LEU A 55 10.37 -6.03 6.20
N SER A 56 10.18 -5.91 7.52
CA SER A 56 8.93 -6.27 8.17
C SER A 56 8.52 -5.23 9.20
N HIS A 57 7.22 -5.10 9.41
CA HIS A 57 6.62 -4.27 10.43
C HIS A 57 5.40 -4.98 11.01
N LYS A 58 5.30 -5.02 12.35
CA LYS A 58 4.10 -5.46 13.07
C LYS A 58 3.40 -4.25 13.65
N LEU A 59 2.09 -4.16 13.44
CA LEU A 59 1.24 -3.10 13.97
C LEU A 59 0.03 -3.71 14.69
N LEU A 60 -0.57 -2.98 15.62
CA LEU A 60 -1.89 -3.36 16.14
C LEU A 60 -2.89 -3.28 14.97
N SER A 61 -3.75 -4.28 14.82
CA SER A 61 -4.76 -4.30 13.75
C SER A 61 -5.74 -3.12 13.84
N GLU A 62 -5.96 -2.62 15.05
CA GLU A 62 -6.80 -1.46 15.33
C GLU A 62 -6.09 -0.51 16.29
N ASN A 63 -5.85 0.73 15.84
CA ASN A 63 -5.35 1.83 16.67
C ASN A 63 -5.79 3.19 16.09
N PRO A 64 -7.09 3.53 16.20
CA PRO A 64 -7.68 4.68 15.50
C PRO A 64 -7.05 6.03 15.86
N GLU A 65 -6.45 6.15 17.04
CA GLU A 65 -5.78 7.37 17.48
C GLU A 65 -4.47 7.66 16.71
N ARG A 66 -3.86 6.63 16.11
CA ARG A 66 -2.58 6.75 15.41
C ARG A 66 -2.71 6.57 13.90
N TYR A 67 -3.55 5.65 13.46
CA TYR A 67 -3.74 5.36 12.05
C TYR A 67 -5.12 4.75 11.79
N PRO A 68 -5.74 5.07 10.64
CA PRO A 68 -7.05 4.52 10.28
C PRO A 68 -6.95 3.06 9.79
N ASP A 69 -5.81 2.66 9.22
CA ASP A 69 -5.60 1.31 8.69
C ASP A 69 -4.15 0.85 8.89
N ALA A 70 -3.98 -0.29 9.57
CA ALA A 70 -2.68 -0.84 9.92
C ALA A 70 -1.85 -1.31 8.70
N ALA A 71 -2.51 -1.77 7.63
CA ALA A 71 -1.84 -2.24 6.42
C ALA A 71 -1.25 -1.05 5.64
N LEU A 72 -2.02 0.03 5.48
CA LEU A 72 -1.54 1.28 4.88
C LEU A 72 -0.40 1.87 5.71
N GLU A 73 -0.55 1.97 7.03
CA GLU A 73 0.49 2.50 7.91
C GLU A 73 1.79 1.70 7.83
N GLY A 74 1.70 0.35 7.85
CA GLY A 74 2.89 -0.48 7.70
C GLY A 74 3.60 -0.27 6.36
N MET A 75 2.86 -0.14 5.25
CA MET A 75 3.47 0.19 3.95
C MET A 75 4.14 1.58 3.97
N ARG A 76 3.51 2.58 4.59
CA ARG A 76 4.10 3.92 4.74
C ARG A 76 5.41 3.89 5.50
N ASN A 77 5.44 3.18 6.63
CA ASN A 77 6.64 3.04 7.46
C ASN A 77 7.77 2.35 6.70
N LEU A 78 7.47 1.32 5.91
CA LEU A 78 8.47 0.64 5.09
C LEU A 78 8.97 1.50 3.91
N LEU A 79 8.11 2.33 3.33
CA LEU A 79 8.46 3.27 2.27
C LEU A 79 9.14 4.55 2.79
N GLY A 80 9.17 4.76 4.11
CA GLY A 80 9.71 5.99 4.73
C GLY A 80 8.85 7.23 4.48
N LEU A 81 7.56 7.05 4.22
CA LEU A 81 6.62 8.13 3.92
C LEU A 81 6.13 8.81 5.19
N LYS A 82 5.84 10.12 5.11
CA LYS A 82 5.11 10.83 6.17
C LYS A 82 3.61 10.47 6.11
N ALA A 83 2.88 10.73 7.21
CA ALA A 83 1.48 10.35 7.38
C ALA A 83 0.57 10.73 6.19
N GLU A 84 0.71 11.96 5.67
CA GLU A 84 -0.13 12.50 4.59
C GLU A 84 0.49 12.40 3.19
N GLU A 85 1.68 11.84 3.06
CA GLU A 85 2.35 11.74 1.76
C GLU A 85 1.65 10.68 0.90
N PRO A 86 1.32 10.90 -0.37
CA PRO A 86 0.67 9.86 -1.17
C PRO A 86 1.59 8.65 -1.36
N ILE A 87 1.03 7.44 -1.23
CA ILE A 87 1.77 6.20 -1.55
C ILE A 87 2.00 6.17 -3.08
N PRO A 88 3.25 6.10 -3.57
CA PRO A 88 3.54 6.15 -5.00
C PRO A 88 3.23 4.81 -5.66
N GLY A 89 1.99 4.63 -6.14
CA GLY A 89 1.53 3.38 -6.76
C GLY A 89 2.42 2.87 -7.91
N ALA A 90 3.03 3.77 -8.68
CA ALA A 90 3.97 3.42 -9.76
C ALA A 90 5.26 2.73 -9.27
N ALA A 91 5.61 2.88 -7.99
CA ALA A 91 6.77 2.23 -7.36
C ALA A 91 6.43 0.84 -6.78
N ILE A 92 5.15 0.45 -6.79
CA ILE A 92 4.66 -0.82 -6.23
C ILE A 92 4.31 -1.76 -7.37
N GLU A 93 4.88 -2.96 -7.36
CA GLU A 93 4.55 -4.02 -8.31
C GLU A 93 3.35 -4.83 -7.86
N ALA A 94 3.31 -5.20 -6.57
CA ALA A 94 2.28 -6.07 -6.05
C ALA A 94 2.02 -5.80 -4.57
N VAL A 95 0.75 -5.91 -4.19
CA VAL A 95 0.31 -6.02 -2.79
C VAL A 95 -0.50 -7.31 -2.69
N LYS A 96 -0.09 -8.20 -1.79
CA LYS A 96 -0.80 -9.45 -1.50
C LYS A 96 -1.34 -9.36 -0.08
N MET A 97 -2.65 -9.48 0.06
CA MET A 97 -3.35 -9.35 1.33
C MET A 97 -3.89 -10.72 1.74
N GLY A 98 -3.37 -11.27 2.83
CA GLY A 98 -3.93 -12.41 3.55
C GLY A 98 -4.65 -11.93 4.81
N THR A 99 -5.69 -12.63 5.24
CA THR A 99 -6.33 -12.32 6.52
C THR A 99 -6.68 -13.60 7.26
N THR A 100 -6.53 -13.55 8.59
CA THR A 100 -6.96 -14.63 9.48
C THR A 100 -8.34 -14.39 10.09
N VAL A 101 -9.00 -13.27 9.75
CA VAL A 101 -10.32 -12.90 10.31
C VAL A 101 -11.37 -13.99 10.02
N ALA A 102 -11.42 -14.49 8.78
CA ALA A 102 -12.40 -15.52 8.40
C ALA A 102 -12.15 -16.85 9.15
N THR A 103 -10.88 -17.27 9.26
CA THR A 103 -10.52 -18.49 9.99
C THR A 103 -10.82 -18.36 11.47
N ASN A 104 -10.54 -17.20 12.08
CA ASN A 104 -10.87 -16.95 13.49
C ASN A 104 -12.38 -16.94 13.70
N ALA A 105 -13.15 -16.32 12.80
CA ALA A 105 -14.60 -16.34 12.84
C ALA A 105 -15.15 -17.78 12.78
N LEU A 106 -14.56 -18.64 11.94
CA LEU A 106 -14.92 -20.06 11.87
C LEU A 106 -14.61 -20.80 13.18
N LEU A 107 -13.41 -20.61 13.73
CA LEU A 107 -12.97 -21.27 14.96
C LEU A 107 -13.78 -20.81 16.19
N GLU A 108 -14.12 -19.53 16.26
CA GLU A 108 -14.92 -18.94 17.34
C GLU A 108 -16.43 -19.09 17.11
N ARG A 109 -16.84 -19.74 16.01
CA ARG A 109 -18.24 -19.91 15.59
C ARG A 109 -19.01 -18.57 15.50
N LYS A 110 -18.32 -17.51 15.09
CA LYS A 110 -18.87 -16.18 14.86
C LYS A 110 -19.19 -15.98 13.38
N GLY A 111 -20.19 -16.72 12.89
CA GLY A 111 -20.72 -16.59 11.53
C GLY A 111 -22.16 -16.08 11.51
N GLU A 112 -22.65 -15.72 10.34
CA GLU A 112 -24.07 -15.36 10.13
C GLU A 112 -24.95 -16.62 10.12
N PRO A 113 -26.15 -16.61 10.74
CA PRO A 113 -27.12 -17.70 10.62
C PRO A 113 -27.35 -18.14 9.17
N THR A 114 -27.11 -19.42 8.90
CA THR A 114 -27.17 -20.00 7.55
C THR A 114 -27.98 -21.30 7.57
N VAL A 115 -28.80 -21.55 6.53
CA VAL A 115 -29.58 -22.79 6.35
C VAL A 115 -29.04 -23.56 5.14
N LEU A 116 -28.92 -24.90 5.28
CA LEU A 116 -28.58 -25.82 4.19
C LEU A 116 -29.83 -26.57 3.72
N VAL A 117 -30.12 -26.50 2.42
CA VAL A 117 -31.19 -27.29 1.76
C VAL A 117 -30.54 -28.18 0.71
N ILE A 118 -30.80 -29.49 0.77
CA ILE A 118 -30.30 -30.51 -0.16
C ILE A 118 -31.47 -31.40 -0.63
N THR A 119 -31.34 -31.99 -1.82
CA THR A 119 -32.35 -32.86 -2.46
C THR A 119 -32.12 -34.34 -2.17
#